data_AF-M0HWN3-F1
#
_entry.id   AF-M0HWN3-F1
#
_cell.length_a   1.000
_cell.length_b   1.000
_cell.length_c   1.000
_cell.angle_alpha   90.00
_cell.angle_beta   90.00
_cell.angle_gamma   90.00
#
_symmetry.space_group_name_H-M   'P 1'
#
loop_
_entity.id
_entity.type
_entity.pdbx_description
1 polymer ?
#
loop_
_entity_poly.entity_id
_entity_poly.type
_entity_poly.pdbx_seq_one_letter_code
_entity_poly.pdbx_strand_id
1 'polypeptide(L)'
;MSDIICKAIQEQKVLKFTYDGHHRKVEPYCHGRSKKGKESLRGYQIAGGSNSRRVPFWRLFTVAKMRNLTLTDEPFSGDRPHYNPNDKDLSPIHCNI
;
A
#
# COMPACT_ATOMS: atom_id res chain seq x y z
N MET A 1 6.71 -3.90 -11.33
CA MET A 1 5.59 -3.55 -10.41
C MET A 1 6.12 -3.01 -9.08
N SER A 2 7.07 -3.70 -8.44
CA SER A 2 7.75 -3.21 -7.23
C SER A 2 8.37 -1.82 -7.43
N ASP A 3 8.90 -1.51 -8.63
CA ASP A 3 9.47 -0.19 -8.93
C ASP A 3 8.44 0.95 -8.84
N ILE A 4 7.21 0.71 -9.33
CA ILE A 4 6.12 1.70 -9.24
C ILE A 4 5.71 1.91 -7.79
N ILE A 5 5.68 0.83 -7.00
CA ILE A 5 5.32 0.90 -5.57
C ILE A 5 6.39 1.67 -4.80
N CYS A 6 7.67 1.36 -4.98
CA CYS A 6 8.73 2.08 -4.30
C CYS A 6 8.82 3.54 -4.74
N LYS A 7 8.63 3.82 -6.04
CA LYS A 7 8.51 5.20 -6.53
C LYS A 7 7.35 5.93 -5.86
N ALA A 8 6.19 5.31 -5.74
CA ALA A 8 5.02 5.91 -5.08
C ALA A 8 5.26 6.19 -3.59
N ILE A 9 5.99 5.31 -2.89
CA ILE A 9 6.38 5.49 -1.49
C ILE A 9 7.34 6.67 -1.37
N GLN A 10 8.42 6.68 -2.17
CA GLN A 10 9.47 7.72 -2.14
C GLN A 10 8.94 9.10 -2.54
N GLU A 11 8.05 9.17 -3.53
CA GLU A 11 7.41 10.41 -3.96
C GLU A 11 6.17 10.75 -3.13
N GLN A 12 5.80 9.90 -2.15
CA GLN A 12 4.59 10.02 -1.33
C GLN A 12 3.33 10.31 -2.18
N LYS A 13 3.13 9.49 -3.20
CA LYS A 13 2.00 9.56 -4.14
C LYS A 13 1.02 8.42 -3.95
N VAL A 14 -0.26 8.74 -4.09
CA VAL A 14 -1.34 7.77 -3.96
C VAL A 14 -1.33 6.75 -5.09
N LEU A 15 -1.57 5.48 -4.74
CA LEU A 15 -1.78 4.38 -5.68
C LEU A 15 -3.27 4.10 -5.87
N LYS A 16 -3.65 3.79 -7.12
CA LYS A 16 -4.95 3.21 -7.46
C LYS A 16 -4.76 1.82 -8.05
N PHE A 17 -5.57 0.87 -7.60
CA PHE A 17 -5.55 -0.49 -8.15
C PHE A 17 -6.88 -1.21 -7.87
N THR A 18 -7.10 -2.31 -8.58
CA THR A 18 -8.19 -3.25 -8.30
C THR A 18 -7.66 -4.40 -7.44
N TYR A 19 -8.41 -4.75 -6.39
CA TYR A 19 -8.04 -5.82 -5.46
C TYR A 19 -9.28 -6.57 -5.00
N ASP A 20 -9.33 -7.88 -5.25
CA ASP A 20 -10.49 -8.73 -4.96
C ASP A 20 -11.81 -8.17 -5.56
N GLY A 21 -11.76 -7.64 -6.78
CA GLY A 21 -12.94 -7.12 -7.49
C GLY A 21 -13.34 -5.68 -7.15
N HIS A 22 -12.58 -4.97 -6.31
CA HIS A 22 -12.90 -3.59 -5.93
C HIS A 22 -11.75 -2.64 -6.21
N HIS A 23 -12.09 -1.41 -6.58
CA HIS A 23 -11.14 -0.31 -6.65
C HIS A 23 -10.67 0.09 -5.26
N ARG A 24 -9.37 0.32 -5.14
CA ARG A 24 -8.67 0.79 -3.95
C ARG A 24 -7.93 2.07 -4.33
N LYS A 25 -7.99 3.05 -3.43
CA LYS A 25 -7.15 4.25 -3.44
C LYS A 25 -6.38 4.28 -2.12
N VAL A 26 -5.06 4.20 -2.20
CA VAL A 26 -4.21 3.84 -1.06
C VAL A 26 -2.97 4.73 -1.03
N GLU A 27 -2.64 5.24 0.14
CA GLU A 27 -1.35 5.85 0.45
C GLU A 27 -0.36 4.72 0.78
N PRO A 28 0.66 4.48 -0.05
CA PRO A 28 1.64 3.43 0.21
C PRO A 28 2.69 3.88 1.23
N TYR A 29 2.97 3.05 2.24
CA TYR A 29 3.91 3.40 3.32
C TYR A 29 5.13 2.48 3.38
N CYS A 30 4.95 1.18 3.17
CA CYS A 30 6.06 0.23 3.27
C CYS A 30 5.82 -0.98 2.36
N HIS A 31 6.82 -1.33 1.56
CA HIS A 31 6.81 -2.49 0.67
C HIS A 31 7.93 -3.45 1.05
N GLY A 32 7.60 -4.73 1.13
CA GLY A 32 8.56 -5.79 1.42
C GLY A 32 7.92 -7.16 1.31
N ARG A 33 8.58 -8.17 1.86
CA ARG A 33 8.05 -9.54 1.90
C ARG A 33 7.30 -9.82 3.18
N SER A 34 6.07 -10.30 3.06
CA SER A 34 5.32 -10.80 4.21
C SER A 34 5.98 -12.03 4.83
N LYS A 35 5.62 -12.37 6.08
CA LYS A 35 6.02 -13.63 6.76
C LYS A 35 5.78 -14.91 5.93
N LYS A 36 4.87 -14.87 4.95
CA LYS A 36 4.57 -15.99 4.04
C LYS A 36 5.39 -15.94 2.73
N GLY A 37 6.43 -15.11 2.67
CA GLY A 37 7.30 -14.93 1.50
C GLY A 37 6.67 -14.15 0.34
N LYS A 38 5.48 -13.56 0.52
CA LYS A 38 4.76 -12.86 -0.56
C LYS A 38 5.10 -11.37 -0.56
N GLU A 39 5.45 -10.85 -1.74
CA GLU A 39 5.57 -9.40 -1.99
C GLU A 39 4.28 -8.68 -1.57
N SER A 40 4.40 -7.72 -0.65
CA SER A 40 3.28 -7.10 0.03
C SER A 40 3.51 -5.59 0.25
N LEU A 41 2.43 -4.84 0.25
CA LEU A 41 2.40 -3.40 0.49
C LEU A 41 1.57 -3.11 1.74
N ARG A 42 2.17 -2.48 2.75
CA ARG A 42 1.44 -1.77 3.81
C ARG A 42 0.99 -0.43 3.26
N GLY A 43 -0.31 -0.23 3.24
CA GLY A 43 -0.88 1.04 2.82
C GLY A 43 -2.08 1.45 3.66
N TYR A 44 -2.31 2.75 3.69
CA TYR A 44 -3.48 3.35 4.31
C TYR A 44 -4.54 3.57 3.23
N GLN A 45 -5.61 2.78 3.27
CA GLN A 45 -6.67 2.92 2.27
C GLN A 45 -7.50 4.16 2.62
N ILE A 46 -7.62 5.09 1.68
CA ILE A 46 -8.31 6.38 1.85
C ILE A 46 -9.60 6.50 1.05
N ALA A 47 -9.79 5.69 0.01
CA ALA A 47 -11.05 5.59 -0.72
C ALA A 47 -11.23 4.23 -1.43
N GLY A 48 -12.35 4.09 -2.12
CA GLY A 48 -12.73 2.88 -2.84
C GLY A 48 -13.59 1.92 -2.02
N GLY A 49 -13.93 0.78 -2.60
CA GLY A 49 -14.78 -0.21 -1.93
C GLY A 49 -14.07 -0.85 -0.73
N SER A 50 -14.83 -1.50 0.13
CA SER A 50 -14.35 -2.44 1.15
C SER A 50 -15.54 -3.28 1.59
N ASN A 51 -15.40 -4.61 1.60
CA ASN A 51 -16.54 -5.49 1.90
C ASN A 51 -16.90 -5.53 3.39
N SER A 52 -15.97 -5.16 4.27
CA SER A 52 -16.11 -5.45 5.71
C SER A 52 -15.65 -4.32 6.64
N ARG A 53 -14.98 -3.29 6.12
CA ARG A 53 -14.41 -2.21 6.94
C ARG A 53 -14.69 -0.85 6.33
N ARG A 54 -15.08 0.10 7.16
CA ARG A 54 -15.20 1.50 6.75
C ARG A 54 -13.80 2.07 6.50
N VAL A 55 -13.64 2.73 5.36
CA VAL A 55 -12.45 3.51 5.00
C VAL A 55 -12.48 4.83 5.79
N PRO A 56 -11.35 5.32 6.32
CA PRO A 56 -9.98 4.87 6.08
C PRO A 56 -9.41 3.87 7.11
N PHE A 57 -8.48 3.00 6.67
CA PHE A 57 -7.80 2.06 7.56
C PHE A 57 -6.49 1.50 6.97
N TRP A 58 -5.59 1.04 7.84
CA TRP A 58 -4.38 0.31 7.46
C TRP A 58 -4.68 -1.09 6.96
N ARG A 59 -4.05 -1.47 5.84
CA ARG A 59 -4.15 -2.83 5.31
C ARG A 59 -2.84 -3.27 4.66
N LEU A 60 -2.58 -4.56 4.77
CA LEU A 60 -1.55 -5.24 3.99
C LEU A 60 -2.17 -5.82 2.71
N PHE A 61 -1.61 -5.44 1.56
CA PHE A 61 -2.05 -5.88 0.25
C PHE A 61 -0.98 -6.76 -0.38
N THR A 62 -1.33 -7.96 -0.82
CA THR A 62 -0.40 -8.81 -1.58
C THR A 62 -0.26 -8.26 -3.00
N VAL A 63 0.97 -7.93 -3.42
CA VAL A 63 1.24 -7.27 -4.71
C VAL A 63 0.74 -8.11 -5.88
N ALA A 64 0.93 -9.43 -5.84
CA ALA A 64 0.45 -10.34 -6.89
C ALA A 64 -1.08 -10.35 -7.10
N LYS A 65 -1.86 -9.84 -6.13
CA LYS A 65 -3.32 -9.72 -6.22
C LYS A 65 -3.78 -8.35 -6.75
N MET A 66 -2.88 -7.38 -6.87
CA MET A 66 -3.19 -6.07 -7.43
C MET A 66 -3.32 -6.15 -8.94
N ARG A 67 -4.38 -5.56 -9.48
CA ARG A 67 -4.62 -5.43 -10.92
C ARG A 67 -4.77 -3.96 -11.28
N ASN A 68 -4.39 -3.58 -12.50
CA ASN A 68 -4.50 -2.20 -13.00
C ASN A 68 -3.85 -1.17 -12.06
N LEU A 69 -2.66 -1.51 -11.54
CA LEU A 69 -1.91 -0.65 -10.64
C LEU A 69 -1.47 0.63 -11.37
N THR A 70 -1.86 1.76 -10.81
CA THR A 70 -1.60 3.08 -11.37
C THR A 70 -1.06 4.00 -10.29
N LEU A 71 0.07 4.64 -10.58
CA LEU A 71 0.59 5.77 -9.82
C LEU A 71 -0.20 7.02 -10.20
N THR A 72 -0.71 7.74 -9.21
CA THR A 72 -1.44 8.99 -9.45
C THR A 72 -0.57 10.20 -9.12
N ASP A 73 -0.92 11.37 -9.66
CA ASP A 73 -0.27 12.64 -9.31
C ASP A 73 -0.77 13.24 -7.99
N GLU A 74 -1.66 12.54 -7.28
CA GLU A 74 -2.17 12.98 -5.99
C GLU A 74 -1.14 12.70 -4.89
N PRO A 75 -0.56 13.74 -4.28
CA PRO A 75 0.38 13.57 -3.18
C PRO A 75 -0.36 13.29 -1.88
N PHE A 76 0.33 12.68 -0.94
CA PHE A 76 -0.05 12.67 0.47
C PHE A 76 1.16 13.06 1.31
N SER A 77 0.92 13.65 2.48
CA SER A 77 1.97 14.08 3.39
C SER A 77 1.65 13.70 4.83
N GLY A 78 2.72 13.61 5.63
CA GLY A 78 2.68 13.19 7.03
C GLY A 78 2.37 11.71 7.23
N ASP A 79 2.65 11.22 8.42
CA ASP A 79 2.33 9.85 8.80
C ASP A 79 0.87 9.73 9.24
N ARG A 80 0.26 8.59 8.92
CA ARG A 80 -1.07 8.25 9.45
C ARG A 80 -0.91 7.64 10.85
N PRO A 81 -1.91 7.81 11.75
CA PRO A 81 -1.83 7.28 13.09
C PRO A 81 -1.46 5.79 13.11
N HIS A 82 -0.52 5.41 13.98
CA HIS A 82 0.01 4.04 14.13
C HIS A 82 0.89 3.52 12.98
N TYR A 83 1.44 4.40 12.13
CA TYR A 83 2.52 4.00 11.25
C TYR A 83 3.73 3.50 12.06
N ASN A 84 4.38 2.44 11.57
CA ASN A 84 5.62 1.91 12.11
C ASN A 84 6.56 1.61 10.92
N PRO A 85 7.69 2.33 10.78
CA PRO A 85 8.63 2.10 9.69
C PRO A 85 9.30 0.73 9.77
N ASN A 86 9.40 0.15 10.97
CA ASN A 86 9.85 -1.22 11.22
C ASN A 86 8.65 -2.19 11.22
N ASP A 87 7.93 -2.28 10.11
CA ASP A 87 6.74 -3.12 9.99
C ASP A 87 7.09 -4.59 10.23
N LYS A 88 6.73 -5.10 11.42
CA LYS A 88 7.01 -6.48 11.87
C LYS A 88 6.41 -7.58 11.00
N ASP A 89 5.48 -7.24 10.10
CA ASP A 89 4.90 -8.20 9.17
C ASP A 89 5.65 -8.24 7.84
N LEU A 90 6.61 -7.35 7.62
CA LEU A 90 7.42 -7.23 6.41
C LEU A 90 8.92 -7.45 6.72
N SER A 91 9.53 -8.46 6.10
CA SER A 91 10.96 -8.72 6.15
C SER A 91 11.43 -9.59 4.97
N PRO A 92 12.45 -9.15 4.19
CA PRO A 92 13.05 -7.82 4.24
C PRO A 92 12.06 -6.74 3.78
N ILE A 93 12.29 -5.52 4.25
CA ILE A 93 11.67 -4.30 3.73
C ILE A 93 12.50 -3.85 2.53
N HIS A 94 11.84 -3.59 1.40
CA HIS A 94 12.48 -3.13 0.17
C HIS A 94 12.52 -1.61 0.10
N CYS A 95 11.44 -0.95 0.53
CA CYS A 95 11.32 0.50 0.58
C CYS A 95 10.19 0.89 1.54
N ASN A 96 10.37 2.00 2.24
CA ASN A 96 9.39 2.64 3.12
C ASN A 96 9.52 4.16 3.03
N ILE A 97 8.54 4.88 3.59
CA ILE A 97 8.71 6.31 3.89
C ILE A 97 9.75 6.46 4.98
#